data_AF-A0A7G9YU66-F1
#
_entry.id   AF-A0A7G9YU66-F1
#
_cell.length_a   1.000
_cell.length_b   1.000
_cell.length_c   1.000
_cell.angle_alpha   90.00
_cell.angle_beta   90.00
_cell.angle_gamma   90.00
#
_symmetry.space_group_name_H-M   'P 1'
#
loop_
_entity.id
_entity.type
_entity.pdbx_description
1 polymer ?
#
loop_
_entity_poly.entity_id
_entity_poly.type
_entity_poly.pdbx_seq_one_letter_code
_entity_poly.pdbx_strand_id
1 'polypeptide(L)'
;MPYKFSPSSLSLLKECPRCFWLRFRKGIKRPAGIFPSLPNGMDRILKAHFDSFMRRGELPPELHELERELDGAVKLFDDVALLSIWRDNYRGIRWTDKDGTLYRGAVDNILMNGDKLIVIDYKTRGYPLKENTPGYYQNQMDIYNFLLRKNDWKTEDYAYLIFYHPLKVREQGDVVFNVDLVRMEISIENAMRIFTTALDLLEGEMPEPAEDCEYCKWVDNCNSEIKEIKASRGLRTRQIKLNDEQDGVWF
;
A
#
# COMPACT_ATOMS: atom_id res chain seq x y z
N MET A 1 12.18 -14.00 -14.11
CA MET A 1 12.85 -13.68 -12.81
C MET A 1 11.78 -13.66 -11.74
N PRO A 2 12.02 -14.23 -10.56
CA PRO A 2 11.03 -14.23 -9.49
C PRO A 2 10.71 -12.80 -9.05
N TYR A 3 9.42 -12.52 -8.84
CA TYR A 3 8.97 -11.19 -8.43
C TYR A 3 9.00 -11.04 -6.90
N LYS A 4 8.84 -9.80 -6.43
CA LYS A 4 8.71 -9.47 -5.00
C LYS A 4 7.46 -8.63 -4.81
N PHE A 5 6.43 -9.22 -4.21
CA PHE A 5 5.16 -8.56 -3.94
C PHE A 5 5.02 -8.16 -2.47
N SER A 6 4.37 -7.01 -2.28
CA SER A 6 3.92 -6.47 -1.00
C SER A 6 2.51 -5.91 -1.16
N PRO A 7 1.76 -5.68 -0.07
CA PRO A 7 0.46 -5.00 -0.15
C PRO A 7 0.53 -3.69 -0.94
N SER A 8 1.55 -2.87 -0.69
CA SER A 8 1.76 -1.61 -1.42
C SER A 8 2.05 -1.80 -2.90
N SER A 9 2.80 -2.85 -3.30
CA SER A 9 3.02 -3.11 -4.72
C SER A 9 1.76 -3.64 -5.42
N LEU A 10 0.90 -4.36 -4.70
CA LEU A 10 -0.35 -4.91 -5.24
C LEU A 10 -1.50 -3.90 -5.21
N SER A 11 -1.44 -2.86 -4.37
CA SER A 11 -2.30 -1.67 -4.52
C SER A 11 -2.15 -1.08 -5.91
N LEU A 12 -0.92 -1.00 -6.43
CA LEU A 12 -0.67 -0.51 -7.79
C LEU A 12 -1.38 -1.35 -8.87
N LEU A 13 -1.50 -2.67 -8.67
CA LEU A 13 -2.26 -3.55 -9.58
C LEU A 13 -3.75 -3.16 -9.58
N LYS A 14 -4.32 -2.93 -8.40
CA LYS A 14 -5.71 -2.46 -8.24
C LYS A 14 -5.93 -1.09 -8.87
N GLU A 15 -4.95 -0.20 -8.76
CA GLU A 15 -5.02 1.16 -9.32
C GLU A 15 -4.81 1.21 -10.83
N CYS A 16 -3.88 0.44 -11.39
CA CYS A 16 -3.70 0.36 -12.84
C CYS A 16 -2.86 -0.88 -13.24
N PRO A 17 -3.45 -1.82 -13.99
CA PRO A 17 -2.74 -3.02 -14.45
C PRO A 17 -1.54 -2.68 -15.34
N ARG A 18 -1.65 -1.69 -16.24
CA ARG A 18 -0.54 -1.24 -17.09
C ARG A 18 0.63 -0.71 -16.28
N CYS A 19 0.37 0.14 -15.28
CA CYS A 19 1.44 0.67 -14.42
C CYS A 19 2.12 -0.44 -13.60
N PHE A 20 1.35 -1.42 -13.12
CA PHE A 20 1.90 -2.58 -12.44
C PHE A 20 2.80 -3.40 -13.37
N TRP A 21 2.32 -3.72 -14.58
CA TRP A 21 3.10 -4.44 -15.59
C TRP A 21 4.39 -3.71 -15.94
N LEU A 22 4.33 -2.40 -16.23
CA LEU A 22 5.50 -1.57 -16.56
C LEU A 22 6.53 -1.57 -15.43
N ARG A 23 6.08 -1.47 -14.16
CA ARG A 23 6.96 -1.50 -13.00
C ARG A 23 7.73 -2.81 -12.89
N PHE A 24 7.06 -3.94 -13.03
CA PHE A 24 7.65 -5.26 -12.77
C PHE A 24 8.35 -5.86 -13.98
N ARG A 25 7.86 -5.63 -15.21
CA ARG A 25 8.44 -6.16 -16.45
C ARG A 25 9.49 -5.25 -17.08
N LYS A 26 9.33 -3.94 -16.95
CA LYS A 26 10.21 -2.94 -17.60
C LYS A 26 11.01 -2.10 -16.60
N GLY A 27 10.74 -2.22 -15.30
CA GLY A 27 11.37 -1.38 -14.29
C GLY A 27 10.91 0.08 -14.31
N ILE A 28 9.87 0.41 -15.08
CA ILE A 28 9.37 1.77 -15.26
C ILE A 28 8.36 2.05 -14.17
N LYS A 29 8.75 2.88 -13.19
CA LYS A 29 7.89 3.28 -12.07
C LYS A 29 7.17 4.59 -12.42
N ARG A 30 5.98 4.77 -11.84
CA ARG A 30 5.33 6.09 -11.79
C ARG A 30 6.28 7.12 -11.15
N PRO A 31 6.26 8.38 -11.59
CA PRO A 31 6.89 9.47 -10.85
C PRO A 31 6.42 9.46 -9.39
N ALA A 32 7.37 9.62 -8.45
CA ALA A 32 7.04 9.63 -7.03
C ALA A 32 6.45 10.99 -6.63
N GLY A 33 5.31 10.98 -5.94
CA GLY A 33 4.79 12.15 -5.25
C GLY A 33 5.46 12.38 -3.89
N ILE A 34 5.22 13.56 -3.31
CA ILE A 34 5.65 13.86 -1.93
C ILE A 34 4.74 13.07 -0.98
N PHE A 35 5.32 12.17 -0.19
CA PHE A 35 4.60 11.53 0.90
C PHE A 35 4.63 12.44 2.14
N PRO A 36 3.48 12.74 2.77
CA PRO A 36 3.43 13.61 3.94
C PRO A 36 4.22 12.99 5.11
N SER A 37 5.02 13.80 5.81
CA SER A 37 5.85 13.33 6.93
C SER A 37 5.02 12.98 8.18
N LEU A 38 3.85 13.60 8.36
CA LEU A 38 3.01 13.45 9.54
C LEU A 38 2.54 11.99 9.77
N PRO A 39 1.97 11.26 8.79
CA PRO A 39 1.63 9.84 8.97
C PRO A 39 2.81 8.97 9.41
N ASN A 40 4.00 9.16 8.82
CA ASN A 40 5.20 8.41 9.23
C ASN A 40 5.63 8.76 10.67
N GLY A 41 5.50 10.03 11.05
CA GLY A 41 5.76 10.47 12.42
C GLY A 41 4.78 9.84 13.42
N MET A 42 3.49 9.84 13.09
CA MET A 42 2.42 9.25 13.90
C MET A 42 2.63 7.74 14.05
N ASP A 43 2.87 7.01 12.96
CA ASP A 43 3.14 5.57 12.98
C ASP A 43 4.23 5.17 13.99
N ARG A 44 5.36 5.90 13.97
CA ARG A 44 6.47 5.68 14.91
C ARG A 44 6.04 5.90 16.37
N ILE A 45 5.27 6.95 16.64
CA ILE A 45 4.80 7.29 17.99
C ILE A 45 3.78 6.24 18.48
N LEU A 46 2.87 5.81 17.62
CA LEU A 46 1.85 4.79 17.95
C LEU A 46 2.49 3.44 18.26
N LYS A 47 3.50 3.01 17.48
CA LYS A 47 4.28 1.80 17.78
C LYS A 47 4.93 1.87 19.16
N ALA A 48 5.58 2.99 19.48
CA ALA A 48 6.21 3.19 20.79
C ALA A 48 5.19 3.20 21.94
N HIS A 49 4.01 3.81 21.73
CA HIS A 49 2.89 3.81 22.68
C HIS A 49 2.43 2.39 22.97
N PHE A 50 2.08 1.60 21.94
CA PHE A 50 1.64 0.21 22.13
C PHE A 50 2.73 -0.66 22.76
N ASP A 51 3.99 -0.48 22.38
CA ASP A 51 5.10 -1.22 22.99
C ASP A 51 5.24 -0.91 24.50
N SER A 52 4.88 0.30 24.92
CA SER A 52 4.85 0.69 26.35
C SER A 52 3.78 -0.07 27.13
N PHE A 53 2.59 -0.22 26.56
CA PHE A 53 1.50 -1.00 27.17
C PHE A 53 1.81 -2.50 27.17
N MET A 54 2.35 -3.04 26.07
CA MET A 54 2.79 -4.43 25.99
C MET A 54 3.79 -4.77 27.09
N ARG A 55 4.80 -3.91 27.34
CA ARG A 55 5.80 -4.13 28.41
C ARG A 55 5.20 -4.17 29.82
N ARG A 56 4.04 -3.53 30.03
CA ARG A 56 3.32 -3.56 31.30
C ARG A 56 2.29 -4.70 31.38
N GLY A 57 2.10 -5.47 30.30
CA GLY A 57 1.05 -6.47 30.22
C GLY A 57 -0.36 -5.87 30.17
N GLU A 58 -0.48 -4.63 29.69
CA GLU A 58 -1.73 -3.88 29.63
C GLU A 58 -2.19 -3.69 28.19
N LEU A 59 -3.50 -3.46 28.01
CA LEU A 59 -4.04 -2.97 26.75
C LEU A 59 -4.06 -1.43 26.73
N PRO A 60 -3.71 -0.82 25.59
CA PRO A 60 -3.81 0.62 25.42
C PRO A 60 -5.28 1.06 25.35
N PRO A 61 -5.62 2.30 25.73
CA PRO A 61 -7.01 2.80 25.77
C PRO A 61 -7.80 2.58 24.48
N GLU A 62 -7.11 2.62 23.35
CA GLU A 62 -7.66 2.39 22.01
C GLU A 62 -8.24 0.98 21.81
N LEU A 63 -7.91 0.04 22.69
CA LEU A 63 -8.37 -1.36 22.65
C LEU A 63 -9.21 -1.78 23.86
N HIS A 64 -9.53 -0.86 24.78
CA HIS A 64 -10.28 -1.21 26.01
C HIS A 64 -11.68 -1.76 25.74
N GLU A 65 -12.30 -1.41 24.61
CA GLU A 65 -13.57 -2.02 24.21
C GLU A 65 -13.45 -3.50 23.86
N LEU A 66 -12.28 -3.94 23.33
CA LEU A 66 -12.03 -5.34 22.99
C LEU A 66 -11.88 -6.24 24.22
N GLU A 67 -11.42 -5.68 25.35
CA GLU A 67 -11.32 -6.44 26.60
C GLU A 67 -12.69 -7.00 27.01
N ARG A 68 -13.77 -6.25 26.74
CA ARG A 68 -15.14 -6.69 26.99
C ARG A 68 -15.70 -7.57 25.89
N GLU A 69 -15.41 -7.28 24.62
CA GLU A 69 -15.88 -8.09 23.47
C GLU A 69 -15.29 -9.51 23.48
N LEU A 70 -14.06 -9.65 23.97
CA LEU A 70 -13.27 -10.89 23.91
C LEU A 70 -13.00 -11.50 25.28
N ASP A 71 -13.89 -11.25 26.26
CA ASP A 71 -13.87 -11.84 27.61
C ASP A 71 -12.51 -11.75 28.33
N GLY A 72 -11.76 -10.67 28.13
CA GLY A 72 -10.44 -10.45 28.72
C GLY A 72 -9.34 -11.39 28.23
N ALA A 73 -9.58 -12.19 27.18
CA ALA A 73 -8.63 -13.18 26.67
C ALA A 73 -7.53 -12.59 25.78
N VAL A 74 -7.57 -11.28 25.49
CA VAL A 74 -6.65 -10.63 24.57
C VAL A 74 -5.49 -9.91 25.25
N LYS A 75 -4.30 -10.08 24.69
CA LYS A 75 -3.09 -9.33 25.06
C LYS A 75 -2.29 -8.92 23.84
N LEU A 76 -1.42 -7.92 23.99
CA LEU A 76 -0.44 -7.59 22.96
C LEU A 76 0.59 -8.70 22.80
N PHE A 77 1.00 -8.96 21.55
CA PHE A 77 2.03 -9.94 21.24
C PHE A 77 3.38 -9.54 21.88
N ASP A 78 3.96 -10.44 22.65
CA ASP A 78 5.05 -10.15 23.59
C ASP A 78 6.45 -10.64 23.13
N ASP A 79 6.54 -11.37 22.01
CA ASP A 79 7.84 -11.63 21.35
C ASP A 79 8.29 -10.38 20.58
N VAL A 80 8.98 -9.50 21.31
CA VAL A 80 9.51 -8.21 20.80
C VAL A 80 10.47 -8.40 19.64
N ALA A 81 11.30 -9.45 19.68
CA ALA A 81 12.30 -9.68 18.64
C ALA A 81 11.63 -10.08 17.32
N LEU A 82 10.64 -10.98 17.39
CA LEU A 82 9.87 -11.39 16.22
C LEU A 82 8.98 -10.27 15.69
N LEU A 83 8.31 -9.52 16.57
CA LEU A 83 7.49 -8.38 16.15
C LEU A 83 8.34 -7.28 15.48
N SER A 84 9.58 -7.07 15.93
CA SER A 84 10.53 -6.16 15.28
C SER A 84 10.86 -6.59 13.84
N ILE A 85 10.98 -7.90 13.59
CA ILE A 85 11.15 -8.44 12.23
C ILE A 85 9.88 -8.22 11.41
N TRP A 86 8.72 -8.53 11.98
CA TRP A 86 7.43 -8.39 11.29
C TRP A 86 7.05 -6.94 10.98
N ARG A 87 7.53 -5.95 11.74
CA ARG A 87 7.33 -4.52 11.47
C ARG A 87 8.26 -3.94 10.39
N ASP A 88 9.28 -4.67 9.98
CA ASP A 88 10.30 -4.18 9.06
C ASP A 88 9.88 -4.40 7.59
N ASN A 89 9.82 -3.32 6.81
CA ASN A 89 9.38 -3.35 5.40
C ASN A 89 10.29 -4.17 4.45
N TYR A 90 11.54 -4.43 4.85
CA TYR A 90 12.49 -5.24 4.10
C TYR A 90 12.49 -6.69 4.57
N ARG A 91 12.38 -6.93 5.87
CA ARG A 91 12.30 -8.26 6.48
C ARG A 91 10.85 -8.76 6.44
N GLY A 92 10.01 -8.31 7.37
CA GLY A 92 8.58 -8.58 7.38
C GLY A 92 8.25 -10.06 7.55
N ILE A 93 6.96 -10.37 7.48
CA ILE A 93 6.47 -11.75 7.34
C ILE A 93 6.65 -12.14 5.88
N ARG A 94 7.17 -13.35 5.62
CA ARG A 94 7.56 -13.78 4.27
C ARG A 94 6.96 -15.14 3.92
N TRP A 95 6.56 -15.28 2.67
CA TRP A 95 6.25 -16.56 2.06
C TRP A 95 6.78 -16.54 0.62
N THR A 96 7.37 -17.65 0.17
CA THR A 96 7.85 -17.77 -1.21
C THR A 96 7.08 -18.90 -1.87
N ASP A 97 6.57 -18.65 -3.08
CA ASP A 97 5.91 -19.69 -3.84
C ASP A 97 6.91 -20.70 -4.42
N LYS A 98 6.38 -21.75 -5.07
CA LYS A 98 7.19 -22.81 -5.70
C LYS A 98 8.12 -22.31 -6.81
N ASP A 99 7.80 -21.16 -7.42
CA ASP A 99 8.52 -20.59 -8.56
C ASP A 99 9.51 -19.49 -8.11
N GLY A 100 9.66 -19.31 -6.80
CA GLY A 100 10.61 -18.39 -6.17
C GLY A 100 10.11 -16.95 -6.00
N THR A 101 8.87 -16.65 -6.37
CA THR A 101 8.26 -15.34 -6.17
C THR A 101 7.98 -15.11 -4.68
N LEU A 102 8.53 -14.02 -4.16
CA LEU A 102 8.41 -13.65 -2.75
C LEU A 102 7.15 -12.81 -2.52
N TYR A 103 6.31 -13.24 -1.59
CA TYR A 103 5.26 -12.44 -0.99
C TYR A 103 5.69 -12.00 0.42
N ARG A 104 5.64 -10.69 0.71
CA ARG A 104 5.96 -10.19 2.04
C ARG A 104 5.02 -9.08 2.51
N GLY A 105 4.93 -8.94 3.82
CA GLY A 105 4.13 -7.91 4.49
C GLY A 105 4.80 -7.42 5.75
N ALA A 106 4.53 -6.17 6.14
CA ALA A 106 4.99 -5.61 7.39
C ALA A 106 3.78 -5.10 8.19
N VAL A 107 3.50 -5.70 9.33
CA VAL A 107 2.38 -5.35 10.21
C VAL A 107 2.79 -4.24 11.16
N ASP A 108 1.84 -3.48 11.70
CA ASP A 108 2.14 -2.51 12.75
C ASP A 108 2.10 -3.15 14.14
N ASN A 109 1.11 -3.99 14.41
CA ASN A 109 1.01 -4.70 15.68
C ASN A 109 0.19 -5.99 15.56
N ILE A 110 0.23 -6.82 16.61
CA ILE A 110 -0.49 -8.08 16.71
C ILE A 110 -1.07 -8.19 18.12
N LEU A 111 -2.35 -8.57 18.21
CA LEU A 111 -2.94 -9.11 19.44
C LEU A 111 -2.89 -10.62 19.41
N MET A 112 -2.85 -11.21 20.59
CA MET A 112 -3.08 -12.63 20.81
C MET A 112 -4.44 -12.80 21.47
N ASN A 113 -5.28 -13.66 20.88
CA ASN A 113 -6.47 -14.22 21.51
C ASN A 113 -6.20 -15.71 21.75
N GLY A 114 -5.77 -16.05 22.97
CA GLY A 114 -5.23 -17.39 23.23
C GLY A 114 -4.03 -17.72 22.35
N ASP A 115 -4.16 -18.74 21.49
CA ASP A 115 -3.13 -19.18 20.54
C ASP A 115 -3.27 -18.59 19.14
N LYS A 116 -4.30 -17.77 18.90
CA LYS A 116 -4.55 -17.11 17.62
C LYS A 116 -4.08 -15.66 17.63
N LEU A 117 -3.52 -15.24 16.51
CA LEU A 117 -3.11 -13.86 16.26
C LEU A 117 -4.24 -13.05 15.61
N ILE A 118 -4.34 -11.77 15.97
CA ILE A 118 -5.21 -10.78 15.34
C ILE A 118 -4.32 -9.63 14.86
N VAL A 119 -4.39 -9.31 13.57
CA VAL A 119 -3.60 -8.24 12.99
C VAL A 119 -4.17 -6.87 13.39
N ILE A 120 -3.30 -5.94 13.76
CA ILE A 120 -3.62 -4.53 13.97
C ILE A 120 -2.79 -3.67 13.01
N ASP A 121 -3.43 -2.70 12.37
CA ASP A 121 -2.76 -1.71 11.52
C ASP A 121 -3.29 -0.29 11.81
N TYR A 122 -2.36 0.67 11.93
CA TYR A 122 -2.66 2.04 12.32
C TYR A 122 -2.86 2.93 11.09
N LYS A 123 -3.93 3.71 11.07
CA LYS A 123 -4.25 4.61 9.96
C LYS A 123 -4.42 6.03 10.46
N THR A 124 -3.63 6.96 9.94
CA THR A 124 -3.83 8.40 10.19
C THR A 124 -4.60 9.03 9.04
N ARG A 125 -5.63 9.81 9.34
CA ARG A 125 -6.45 10.52 8.36
C ARG A 125 -6.63 11.98 8.74
N GLY A 126 -6.88 12.84 7.75
CA GLY A 126 -7.18 14.25 8.00
C GLY A 126 -8.62 14.54 8.41
N TYR A 127 -9.51 13.53 8.39
CA TYR A 127 -10.94 13.68 8.63
C TYR A 127 -11.59 12.36 9.08
N PRO A 128 -12.81 12.39 9.64
CA PRO A 128 -13.55 11.20 10.07
C PRO A 128 -13.79 10.18 8.95
N LEU A 129 -14.06 8.92 9.34
CA LEU A 129 -14.33 7.83 8.42
C LEU A 129 -15.59 8.09 7.56
N LYS A 130 -15.49 7.73 6.27
CA LYS A 130 -16.63 7.53 5.39
C LYS A 130 -16.95 6.02 5.34
N GLU A 131 -18.20 5.63 5.11
CA GLU A 131 -18.66 4.23 5.18
C GLU A 131 -17.70 3.21 4.53
N ASN A 132 -17.22 3.48 3.31
CA ASN A 132 -16.39 2.54 2.56
C ASN A 132 -14.86 2.67 2.79
N THR A 133 -14.43 3.49 3.75
CA THR A 133 -12.99 3.74 3.99
C THR A 133 -12.20 2.49 4.39
N PRO A 134 -12.72 1.58 5.24
CA PRO A 134 -11.96 0.39 5.65
C PRO A 134 -11.66 -0.56 4.48
N GLY A 135 -12.56 -0.64 3.49
CA GLY A 135 -12.42 -1.50 2.31
C GLY A 135 -11.20 -1.22 1.43
N TYR A 136 -10.59 -0.02 1.53
CA TYR A 136 -9.31 0.27 0.87
C TYR A 136 -8.15 -0.58 1.40
N TYR A 137 -8.25 -1.07 2.64
CA TYR A 137 -7.21 -1.83 3.32
C TYR A 137 -7.49 -3.34 3.37
N GLN A 138 -8.61 -3.81 2.80
CA GLN A 138 -9.00 -5.23 2.80
C GLN A 138 -7.87 -6.13 2.29
N ASN A 139 -7.35 -5.84 1.10
CA ASN A 139 -6.25 -6.61 0.51
C ASN A 139 -5.04 -6.66 1.43
N GLN A 140 -4.71 -5.57 2.12
CA GLN A 140 -3.57 -5.55 3.04
C GLN A 140 -3.79 -6.50 4.22
N MET A 141 -4.98 -6.47 4.83
CA MET A 141 -5.31 -7.30 5.99
C MET A 141 -5.38 -8.80 5.62
N ASP A 142 -5.97 -9.12 4.47
CA ASP A 142 -6.02 -10.47 3.92
C ASP A 142 -4.62 -11.04 3.71
N ILE A 143 -3.72 -10.23 3.13
CA ILE A 143 -2.34 -10.61 2.86
C ILE A 143 -1.58 -10.90 4.15
N TYR A 144 -1.71 -10.05 5.16
CA TYR A 144 -1.02 -10.26 6.44
C TYR A 144 -1.46 -11.56 7.11
N ASN A 145 -2.75 -11.84 7.14
CA ASN A 145 -3.27 -13.10 7.69
C ASN A 145 -2.83 -14.31 6.86
N PHE A 146 -2.85 -14.21 5.52
CA PHE A 146 -2.33 -15.26 4.64
C PHE A 146 -0.87 -15.57 4.94
N LEU A 147 -0.03 -14.54 5.08
CA LEU A 147 1.39 -14.70 5.35
C LEU A 147 1.64 -15.34 6.72
N LEU A 148 0.91 -14.92 7.76
CA LEU A 148 0.99 -15.55 9.09
C LEU A 148 0.61 -17.03 9.03
N ARG A 149 -0.52 -17.37 8.39
CA ARG A 149 -0.98 -18.76 8.24
C ARG A 149 -0.01 -19.61 7.41
N LYS A 150 0.67 -19.03 6.42
CA LYS A 150 1.75 -19.70 5.66
C LYS A 150 3.04 -19.92 6.45
N ASN A 151 3.17 -19.30 7.62
CA ASN A 151 4.28 -19.46 8.55
C ASN A 151 3.83 -20.23 9.82
N ASP A 152 2.82 -21.10 9.69
CA ASP A 152 2.31 -21.98 10.75
C ASP A 152 1.68 -21.28 11.97
N TRP A 153 1.41 -19.97 11.88
CA TRP A 153 0.65 -19.24 12.90
C TRP A 153 -0.85 -19.40 12.68
N LYS A 154 -1.59 -19.58 13.77
CA LYS A 154 -3.05 -19.48 13.74
C LYS A 154 -3.43 -18.00 13.83
N THR A 155 -4.42 -17.59 13.05
CA THR A 155 -5.00 -16.25 13.16
C THR A 155 -6.50 -16.36 13.33
N GLU A 156 -7.12 -15.33 13.90
CA GLU A 156 -8.56 -15.18 13.77
C GLU A 156 -8.95 -14.88 12.31
N ASP A 157 -10.24 -15.01 12.02
CA ASP A 157 -10.83 -14.67 10.71
C ASP A 157 -11.18 -13.17 10.61
N TYR A 158 -10.66 -12.35 11.54
CA TYR A 158 -10.81 -10.91 11.54
C TYR A 158 -9.49 -10.19 11.91
N ALA A 159 -9.39 -8.92 11.57
CA ALA A 159 -8.34 -7.99 11.95
C ALA A 159 -8.93 -6.65 12.38
N TYR A 160 -8.12 -5.78 12.97
CA TYR A 160 -8.53 -4.43 13.34
C TYR A 160 -7.71 -3.35 12.65
N LEU A 161 -8.40 -2.32 12.18
CA LEU A 161 -7.81 -1.05 11.79
C LEU A 161 -8.08 -0.03 12.90
N ILE A 162 -7.06 0.72 13.31
CA ILE A 162 -7.21 1.81 14.26
C ILE A 162 -7.01 3.13 13.53
N PHE A 163 -8.08 3.88 13.35
CA PHE A 163 -8.05 5.15 12.66
C PHE A 163 -7.90 6.31 13.64
N TYR A 164 -6.88 7.13 13.41
CA TYR A 164 -6.64 8.37 14.14
C TYR A 164 -6.93 9.54 13.20
N HIS A 165 -7.81 10.45 13.62
CA HIS A 165 -8.04 11.70 12.89
C HIS A 165 -8.17 12.90 13.85
N PRO A 166 -7.77 14.11 13.45
CA PRO A 166 -7.88 15.28 14.32
C PRO A 166 -9.32 15.50 14.80
N LEU A 167 -9.45 15.90 16.07
CA LEU A 167 -10.70 16.26 16.72
C LEU A 167 -10.73 17.75 17.06
N LYS A 168 -9.76 18.23 17.85
CA LYS A 168 -9.67 19.62 18.29
C LYS A 168 -8.26 19.97 18.78
N VAL A 169 -8.00 21.25 18.98
CA VAL A 169 -6.82 21.75 19.70
C VAL A 169 -7.25 22.16 21.11
N ARG A 170 -6.54 21.73 22.15
CA ARG A 170 -6.77 22.18 23.54
C ARG A 170 -6.25 23.60 23.74
N GLU A 171 -6.68 24.27 24.80
CA GLU A 171 -6.20 25.61 25.15
C GLU A 171 -4.67 25.68 25.30
N GLN A 172 -4.04 24.59 25.74
CA GLN A 172 -2.59 24.47 25.92
C GLN A 172 -1.82 24.27 24.59
N GLY A 173 -2.52 24.11 23.46
CA GLY A 173 -1.92 23.90 22.13
C GLY A 173 -1.84 22.44 21.66
N ASP A 174 -2.26 21.48 22.48
CA ASP A 174 -2.22 20.05 22.13
C ASP A 174 -3.28 19.70 21.08
N VAL A 175 -2.86 19.04 19.99
CA VAL A 175 -3.79 18.48 19.02
C VAL A 175 -4.33 17.15 19.55
N VAL A 176 -5.65 17.10 19.75
CA VAL A 176 -6.38 15.90 20.16
C VAL A 176 -6.86 15.17 18.92
N PHE A 177 -6.65 13.87 18.88
CA PHE A 177 -7.18 12.98 17.85
C PHE A 177 -8.37 12.20 18.40
N ASN A 178 -9.35 11.94 17.53
CA ASN A 178 -10.33 10.88 17.73
C ASN A 178 -9.73 9.54 17.29
N VAL A 179 -10.24 8.46 17.85
CA VAL A 179 -9.85 7.09 17.54
C VAL A 179 -11.08 6.28 17.16
N ASP A 180 -11.07 5.68 15.97
CA ASP A 180 -12.09 4.73 15.54
C ASP A 180 -11.45 3.34 15.40
N LEU A 181 -11.97 2.35 16.12
CA LEU A 181 -11.58 0.95 15.98
C LEU A 181 -12.54 0.25 15.00
N VAL A 182 -11.99 -0.37 13.96
CA VAL A 182 -12.80 -1.01 12.92
C VAL A 182 -12.38 -2.45 12.75
N ARG A 183 -13.32 -3.37 12.97
CA ARG A 183 -13.17 -4.80 12.68
C ARG A 183 -13.31 -5.05 11.17
N MET A 184 -12.42 -5.88 10.65
CA MET A 184 -12.34 -6.29 9.25
C MET A 184 -12.38 -7.81 9.17
N GLU A 185 -13.33 -8.37 8.45
CA GLU A 185 -13.34 -9.82 8.16
C GLU A 185 -12.24 -10.16 7.13
N ILE A 186 -11.64 -11.34 7.26
CA ILE A 186 -10.46 -11.75 6.50
C ILE A 186 -10.79 -12.85 5.50
N SER A 187 -10.24 -12.73 4.29
CA SER A 187 -10.25 -13.79 3.28
C SER A 187 -8.83 -14.13 2.80
N ILE A 188 -8.37 -15.30 3.21
CA ILE A 188 -7.07 -15.86 2.78
C ILE A 188 -7.09 -16.22 1.29
N GLU A 189 -8.27 -16.63 0.79
CA GLU A 189 -8.53 -16.92 -0.60
C GLU A 189 -8.35 -15.65 -1.46
N ASN A 190 -8.81 -14.50 -0.96
CA ASN A 190 -8.60 -13.22 -1.63
C ASN A 190 -7.10 -12.87 -1.75
N ALA A 191 -6.32 -13.07 -0.68
CA ALA A 191 -4.87 -12.85 -0.73
C ALA A 191 -4.19 -13.72 -1.79
N MET A 192 -4.54 -15.01 -1.86
CA MET A 192 -3.99 -15.92 -2.86
C MET A 192 -4.43 -15.54 -4.28
N ARG A 193 -5.70 -15.14 -4.46
CA ARG A 193 -6.23 -14.68 -5.75
C ARG A 193 -5.52 -13.43 -6.26
N ILE A 194 -5.21 -12.47 -5.39
CA ILE A 194 -4.45 -11.28 -5.76
C ILE A 194 -3.05 -11.66 -6.22
N PHE A 195 -2.40 -12.58 -5.51
CA PHE A 195 -1.07 -13.07 -5.86
C PHE A 195 -1.07 -13.76 -7.23
N THR A 196 -2.02 -14.65 -7.51
CA THR A 196 -2.10 -15.32 -8.83
C THR A 196 -2.43 -14.33 -9.94
N THR A 197 -3.39 -13.42 -9.72
CA THR A 197 -3.75 -12.38 -10.69
C THR A 197 -2.53 -11.51 -11.06
N ALA A 198 -1.69 -11.19 -10.07
CA ALA A 198 -0.46 -10.45 -10.30
C ALA A 198 0.54 -11.22 -11.15
N LEU A 199 0.68 -12.53 -10.95
CA LEU A 199 1.54 -13.38 -11.76
C LEU A 199 1.03 -13.50 -13.21
N ASP A 200 -0.24 -13.89 -13.37
CA ASP A 200 -0.88 -14.10 -14.68
C ASP A 200 -0.74 -12.84 -15.56
N LEU A 201 -0.98 -11.67 -14.97
CA LEU A 201 -0.84 -10.40 -15.67
C LEU A 201 0.60 -10.12 -16.12
N LEU A 202 1.61 -10.54 -15.35
CA LEU A 202 3.02 -10.36 -15.69
C LEU A 202 3.55 -11.41 -16.67
N GLU A 203 2.85 -12.52 -16.86
CA GLU A 203 3.14 -13.50 -17.90
C GLU A 203 2.64 -13.04 -19.27
N GLY A 204 1.51 -12.34 -19.30
CA GLY A 204 0.89 -11.81 -20.51
C GLY A 204 1.57 -10.58 -21.12
N GLU A 205 0.98 -10.12 -22.22
CA GLU A 205 1.31 -8.85 -22.86
C GLU A 205 0.95 -7.65 -21.98
N MET A 206 1.45 -6.47 -22.36
CA MET A 206 1.15 -5.25 -21.62
C MET A 206 -0.35 -4.96 -21.66
N PRO A 207 -1.03 -4.82 -20.50
CA PRO A 207 -2.46 -4.58 -20.47
C PRO A 207 -2.80 -3.12 -20.79
N GLU A 208 -4.08 -2.88 -21.08
CA GLU A 208 -4.66 -1.55 -21.15
C GLU A 208 -4.58 -0.82 -19.81
N PRO A 209 -4.56 0.53 -19.79
CA PRO A 209 -4.50 1.27 -18.54
C PRO A 209 -5.86 1.18 -17.85
N ALA A 210 -5.88 1.40 -16.54
CA ALA A 210 -7.16 1.68 -15.89
C ALA A 210 -7.74 2.98 -16.44
N GLU A 211 -9.06 3.02 -16.61
CA GLU A 211 -9.80 4.14 -17.22
C GLU A 211 -9.57 5.47 -16.50
N ASP A 212 -9.39 5.43 -15.18
CA ASP A 212 -9.16 6.57 -14.30
C ASP A 212 -7.68 6.82 -13.98
N CYS A 213 -6.75 6.10 -14.61
CA CYS A 213 -5.33 6.23 -14.30
C CYS A 213 -4.75 7.57 -14.77
N GLU A 214 -4.62 8.53 -13.84
CA GLU A 214 -4.08 9.87 -14.08
C GLU A 214 -2.66 9.84 -14.68
N TYR A 215 -1.83 8.88 -14.26
CA TYR A 215 -0.46 8.74 -14.76
C TYR A 215 -0.42 8.31 -16.23
N CYS A 216 -1.26 7.36 -16.63
CA CYS A 216 -1.33 6.93 -18.03
C CYS A 216 -1.89 8.06 -18.89
N LYS A 217 -2.97 8.72 -18.44
CA LYS A 217 -3.53 9.90 -19.12
C LYS A 217 -2.49 11.01 -19.31
N TRP A 218 -1.70 11.31 -18.27
CA TRP A 218 -0.64 12.30 -18.36
C TRP A 218 0.42 11.92 -19.40
N VAL A 219 0.87 10.67 -19.42
CA VAL A 219 1.83 10.17 -20.41
C VAL A 219 1.28 10.28 -21.82
N ASP A 220 0.03 9.87 -22.04
CA ASP A 220 -0.60 9.90 -23.36
C ASP A 220 -0.78 11.34 -23.86
N ASN A 221 -1.18 12.26 -22.98
CA ASN A 221 -1.27 13.69 -23.29
C ASN A 221 0.10 14.28 -23.66
N CYS A 222 1.14 14.00 -22.87
CA CYS A 222 2.51 14.45 -23.16
C CYS A 222 3.02 13.89 -24.49
N ASN A 223 2.81 12.61 -24.76
CA ASN A 223 3.24 11.96 -26.00
C ASN A 223 2.54 12.57 -27.23
N SER A 224 1.25 12.86 -27.11
CA SER A 224 0.46 13.46 -28.18
C SER A 224 0.99 14.87 -28.52
N GLU A 225 1.13 15.72 -27.51
CA GLU A 225 1.64 17.09 -27.67
C GLU A 225 3.08 17.12 -28.21
N ILE A 226 3.98 16.28 -27.67
CA ILE A 226 5.36 16.19 -28.14
C ILE A 226 5.43 15.74 -29.61
N LYS A 227 4.56 14.82 -30.03
CA LYS A 227 4.49 14.36 -31.41
C LYS A 227 4.05 15.48 -32.35
N GLU A 228 3.04 16.25 -31.98
CA GLU A 228 2.56 17.42 -32.75
C GLU A 228 3.63 18.51 -32.88
N ILE A 229 4.34 18.83 -31.78
CA ILE A 229 5.45 19.79 -31.80
C ILE A 229 6.59 19.30 -32.71
N LYS A 230 6.92 18.00 -32.68
CA LYS A 230 7.95 17.45 -33.56
C LYS A 230 7.53 17.48 -35.04
N ALA A 231 6.26 17.18 -35.32
CA ALA A 231 5.72 17.22 -36.68
C ALA A 231 5.74 18.65 -37.26
N SER A 232 5.30 19.65 -36.49
CA SER A 232 5.32 21.06 -36.90
C SER A 232 6.73 21.60 -37.11
N ARG A 233 7.70 21.22 -36.26
CA ARG A 233 9.13 21.54 -36.48
C ARG A 233 9.67 20.88 -37.74
N GLY A 234 9.37 19.60 -37.97
CA GLY A 234 9.80 18.89 -39.17
C GLY A 234 9.23 19.48 -40.47
N LEU A 235 7.97 19.94 -40.45
CA LEU A 235 7.36 20.69 -41.56
C LEU A 235 8.07 22.02 -41.80
N ARG A 236 8.36 22.78 -40.73
CA ARG A 236 9.07 24.06 -40.83
C ARG A 236 10.49 23.89 -41.39
N THR A 237 11.22 22.86 -40.98
CA THR A 237 12.56 22.56 -41.51
C THR A 237 12.52 22.12 -42.97
N ARG A 238 11.50 21.37 -43.41
CA ARG A 238 11.32 21.02 -44.83
C ARG A 238 10.97 22.24 -45.69
N GLN A 239 10.16 23.15 -45.18
CA GLN A 239 9.77 24.36 -45.91
C GLN A 239 10.93 25.35 -46.07
N ILE A 240 11.80 25.48 -45.06
CA ILE A 240 13.04 26.26 -45.18
C ILE A 240 13.96 25.67 -46.26
N LYS A 241 14.17 24.34 -46.26
CA LYS A 241 14.99 23.67 -47.29
C LYS A 241 14.45 23.80 -48.72
N LEU A 242 13.12 23.71 -48.89
CA LEU A 242 12.50 23.88 -50.20
C LEU A 242 12.65 25.32 -50.73
N ASN A 243 12.62 26.32 -49.86
CA ASN A 243 12.86 27.71 -50.23
C ASN A 243 14.34 27.94 -50.59
N ASP A 244 15.28 27.37 -49.82
CA ASP A 244 16.73 27.46 -50.12
C ASP A 244 17.13 26.75 -51.43
N GLU A 245 16.44 25.67 -51.82
CA GLU A 245 16.67 24.98 -53.11
C GLU A 245 16.07 25.74 -54.32
N GLN A 246 15.02 26.54 -54.12
CA GLN A 246 14.44 27.38 -55.17
C GLN A 246 15.28 28.64 -55.46
N ASP A 247 16.04 29.12 -54.48
CA ASP A 247 16.94 30.28 -54.63
C ASP A 247 18.32 29.91 -55.24
N GLY A 248 18.57 28.62 -55.51
CA GLY A 248 19.83 28.08 -56.03
C GLY A 248 19.98 28.02 -57.56
N VAL A 249 19.04 28.55 -58.34
CA VAL A 249 19.14 28.59 -59.81
C VAL A 249 19.21 30.04 -60.30
N TRP A 250 20.41 30.61 -60.29
CA TRP A 250 20.78 31.76 -61.12
C TRP A 250 22.17 31.50 -61.72
N PHE A 251 22.16 31.30 -63.05
CA PHE A 251 23.23 31.27 -64.06
C PHE A 251 24.68 30.99 -63.64
#